data_AF-A0ABD3RVU9-F1
#
_entry.id   AF-A0ABD3RVU9-F1
#
_cell.length_a   1.000
_cell.length_b   1.000
_cell.length_c   1.000
_cell.angle_alpha   90.00
_cell.angle_beta   90.00
_cell.angle_gamma   90.00
#
_symmetry.space_group_name_H-M   'P 1'
#
loop_
_entity.id
_entity.type
_entity.pdbx_description
1 polymer ?
#
loop_
_entity_poly.entity_id
_entity_poly.type
_entity_poly.pdbx_seq_one_letter_code
_entity_poly.pdbx_strand_id
1 'polypeptide(L)'
;MTSARDGNNKRRDVPSLRRRYSSSSSTSSSSSSPSSHRHSMRRAPRSRRPSGIVSLASAALLLLLDRHHRVDDFFLLRPLPTACAYITSGLPPHTHRAFLRRLTDDICNTDPGTLTPMEISNAPVLISAWVVANDGVDHHHHSRIGPSGGGRRRGGGGGSGDNNDDGVISGRERAMAVESLLKRIIDERRAGNPDAIARTEDYNAVMKSWATSGERSAAAIRVEQILMNMQDMFASGDLNVQPNLESFQIAVEAWTRATDEPNALVRARRILDWMTKVYLSGGNELAKPDVSCFRPILKCYASSGKIEAPIVSEHLLMHMQRLRDEHGIEGAGPDVNCFNIVMSSWLKSGDVASERHIRQIFEYMDECRRLGCTDIRPDSSTYNIVISSIAPAVKKRLDVGGARRADGILSRLESGYLSSLSSGDEKNDYDASAGVRDDGGSSALRPDTIVYNQVIDYWAKTQSVDGHYLKARAVLDRQVEMHVVHGVRKCRPDVTGYTSVIGACASTYGPRGEKRRAFDVAHSTFMELCKLKHARPNDVTYGLMFKAVARLIPEKEERDRYSRTLFGLCRDDGCLGEMAYNRLREAVTTELLQELTGGRAYADLPGGWKRNIKSHSKKSYDGNRQTSTKDKLRP
;
A
#
# COMPACT_ATOMS: atom_id res chain seq x y z
N MET A 1 -8.61 60.26 -34.22
CA MET A 1 -7.93 60.00 -35.52
C MET A 1 -6.45 60.22 -35.31
N THR A 2 -5.69 59.15 -35.07
CA THR A 2 -4.23 59.18 -34.96
C THR A 2 -3.69 57.76 -35.20
N SER A 3 -2.66 57.68 -36.03
CA SER A 3 -1.99 56.46 -36.49
C SER A 3 -0.73 56.12 -35.68
N ALA A 4 -0.35 54.84 -35.76
CA ALA A 4 1.01 54.28 -35.76
C ALA A 4 1.78 54.18 -34.43
N ARG A 5 2.16 52.96 -34.02
CA ARG A 5 3.48 52.34 -34.31
C ARG A 5 3.64 50.95 -33.67
N ASP A 6 4.51 50.17 -34.31
CA ASP A 6 4.92 48.78 -34.11
C ASP A 6 5.34 48.34 -32.69
N GLY A 7 5.37 47.01 -32.47
CA GLY A 7 6.38 46.41 -31.59
C GLY A 7 5.98 45.16 -30.77
N ASN A 8 5.92 44.00 -31.43
CA ASN A 8 6.55 42.73 -31.02
C ASN A 8 6.52 42.28 -29.53
N ASN A 9 5.81 41.18 -29.18
CA ASN A 9 6.37 40.17 -28.25
C ASN A 9 5.64 38.80 -28.20
N LYS A 10 6.33 37.78 -28.73
CA LYS A 10 6.57 36.42 -28.22
C LYS A 10 5.48 35.69 -27.42
N ARG A 11 4.86 34.70 -28.07
CA ARG A 11 4.34 33.48 -27.45
C ARG A 11 5.51 32.57 -27.03
N ARG A 12 5.49 32.06 -25.79
CA ARG A 12 6.40 31.00 -25.32
C ARG A 12 5.73 29.65 -25.58
N ASP A 13 6.35 28.87 -26.45
CA ASP A 13 6.03 27.46 -26.71
C ASP A 13 6.54 26.57 -25.56
N VAL A 14 5.74 25.57 -25.20
CA VAL A 14 6.09 24.49 -24.27
C VAL A 14 6.62 23.31 -25.11
N PRO A 15 7.75 22.66 -24.78
CA PRO A 15 8.36 21.67 -25.66
C PRO A 15 7.52 20.40 -25.77
N SER A 16 7.27 19.99 -27.00
CA SER A 16 6.62 18.73 -27.36
C SER A 16 7.64 17.58 -27.31
N LEU A 17 7.28 16.52 -26.60
CA LEU A 17 7.99 15.24 -26.61
C LEU A 17 7.79 14.55 -27.96
N ARG A 18 8.74 14.75 -28.88
CA ARG A 18 8.95 13.89 -30.06
C ARG A 18 10.44 13.75 -30.36
N ARG A 19 10.98 12.55 -30.22
CA ARG A 19 12.16 12.04 -30.95
C ARG A 19 11.82 10.62 -31.40
N ARG A 20 11.75 10.36 -32.72
CA ARG A 20 12.84 9.97 -33.64
C ARG A 20 13.62 8.76 -33.12
N TYR A 21 13.11 7.57 -33.42
CA TYR A 21 13.94 6.37 -33.51
C TYR A 21 14.46 6.26 -34.94
N SER A 22 15.78 6.36 -35.07
CA SER A 22 16.52 6.09 -36.29
C SER A 22 16.74 4.58 -36.37
N SER A 23 16.22 3.97 -37.43
CA SER A 23 16.50 2.59 -37.81
C SER A 23 17.86 2.49 -38.48
N SER A 24 18.75 1.64 -37.98
CA SER A 24 19.88 1.11 -38.75
C SER A 24 19.91 -0.42 -38.61
N SER A 25 19.84 -1.04 -39.78
CA SER A 25 19.71 -2.46 -40.11
C SER A 25 21.03 -3.21 -40.12
N SER A 26 21.01 -4.51 -39.81
CA SER A 26 21.67 -5.52 -40.67
C SER A 26 21.10 -6.92 -40.45
N THR A 27 20.94 -7.58 -41.57
CA THR A 27 20.34 -8.88 -41.85
C THR A 27 21.36 -10.01 -41.83
N SER A 28 20.98 -11.21 -41.36
CA SER A 28 21.35 -12.48 -41.99
C SER A 28 20.41 -13.63 -41.59
N SER A 29 19.73 -14.15 -42.62
CA SER A 29 19.10 -15.48 -42.77
C SER A 29 20.19 -16.58 -42.80
N SER A 30 20.02 -17.90 -42.65
CA SER A 30 18.95 -18.93 -42.67
C SER A 30 19.69 -20.26 -42.32
N SER A 31 19.15 -21.28 -41.63
CA SER A 31 18.45 -22.44 -42.23
C SER A 31 18.41 -23.66 -41.26
N SER A 32 17.20 -24.11 -40.92
CA SER A 32 16.63 -25.49 -40.89
C SER A 32 17.49 -26.78 -40.68
N SER A 33 17.26 -27.47 -39.53
CA SER A 33 16.78 -28.88 -39.27
C SER A 33 17.32 -30.13 -40.03
N PRO A 34 17.07 -31.41 -39.61
CA PRO A 34 16.82 -32.04 -38.29
C PRO A 34 17.45 -33.49 -38.10
N SER A 35 17.01 -34.22 -37.05
CA SER A 35 17.11 -35.68 -36.77
C SER A 35 18.32 -36.14 -35.93
N SER A 36 18.32 -37.18 -35.09
CA SER A 36 17.34 -38.02 -34.40
C SER A 36 18.16 -38.89 -33.42
N HIS A 37 17.65 -39.29 -32.25
CA HIS A 37 17.70 -40.69 -31.80
C HIS A 37 16.98 -40.91 -30.47
N ARG A 38 16.16 -41.96 -30.50
CA ARG A 38 15.36 -42.52 -29.40
C ARG A 38 16.28 -43.30 -28.46
N HIS A 39 15.98 -43.27 -27.16
CA HIS A 39 15.92 -44.53 -26.41
C HIS A 39 14.84 -44.51 -25.32
N SER A 40 14.07 -45.60 -25.34
CA SER A 40 13.03 -46.01 -24.43
C SER A 40 13.66 -46.67 -23.21
N MET A 41 13.15 -46.42 -21.99
CA MET A 41 12.97 -47.47 -20.97
C MET A 41 11.99 -47.05 -19.86
N ARG A 42 10.88 -47.81 -19.83
CA ARG A 42 10.13 -48.40 -18.69
C ARG A 42 10.04 -47.69 -17.33
N ARG A 43 8.79 -47.54 -16.90
CA ARG A 43 8.31 -47.27 -15.53
C ARG A 43 8.74 -48.35 -14.52
N ALA A 44 9.16 -47.90 -13.32
CA ALA A 44 9.11 -48.61 -12.04
C ALA A 44 8.88 -47.58 -10.90
N PRO A 45 8.32 -47.96 -9.74
CA PRO A 45 7.59 -47.06 -8.85
C PRO A 45 8.50 -46.23 -7.92
N ARG A 46 8.14 -44.97 -7.69
CA ARG A 46 8.80 -44.09 -6.73
C ARG A 46 8.47 -44.51 -5.29
N SER A 47 9.43 -45.14 -4.61
CA SER A 47 9.46 -45.30 -3.17
C SER A 47 9.54 -43.93 -2.48
N ARG A 48 8.62 -43.66 -1.55
CA ARG A 48 8.70 -42.56 -0.59
C ARG A 48 10.05 -42.63 0.16
N ARG A 49 10.86 -41.56 0.08
CA ARG A 49 11.94 -41.31 1.04
C ARG A 49 11.42 -40.32 2.10
N PRO A 50 11.60 -40.58 3.40
CA PRO A 50 11.10 -39.71 4.45
C PRO A 50 12.00 -38.48 4.63
N SER A 51 11.36 -37.32 4.64
CA SER A 51 11.84 -36.08 5.25
C SER A 51 11.94 -36.28 6.75
N GLY A 52 13.15 -36.48 7.27
CA GLY A 52 13.35 -36.76 8.70
C GLY A 52 14.82 -36.89 9.08
N ILE A 53 15.62 -35.84 8.87
CA ILE A 53 16.99 -35.75 9.43
C ILE A 53 17.16 -34.52 10.34
N VAL A 54 16.17 -33.62 10.43
CA VAL A 54 16.25 -32.43 11.31
C VAL A 54 15.88 -32.74 12.78
N SER A 55 15.42 -33.95 13.14
CA SER A 55 14.82 -34.16 14.48
C SER A 55 15.72 -34.84 15.52
N LEU A 56 16.92 -35.34 15.20
CA LEU A 56 17.74 -36.05 16.19
C LEU A 56 18.80 -35.17 16.85
N ALA A 57 19.41 -34.22 16.11
CA ALA A 57 20.38 -33.30 16.69
C ALA A 57 19.72 -32.28 17.64
N SER A 58 18.55 -31.75 17.27
CA SER A 58 17.78 -30.81 18.12
C SER A 58 17.18 -31.48 19.36
N ALA A 59 16.75 -32.75 19.26
CA ALA A 59 16.26 -33.51 20.40
C ALA A 59 17.39 -33.94 21.35
N ALA A 60 18.57 -34.28 20.83
CA ALA A 60 19.74 -34.60 21.64
C ALA A 60 20.24 -33.37 22.42
N LEU A 61 20.17 -32.17 21.84
CA LEU A 61 20.56 -30.93 22.51
C LEU A 61 19.59 -30.57 23.65
N LEU A 62 18.28 -30.76 23.44
CA LEU A 62 17.26 -30.54 24.47
C LEU A 62 17.36 -31.56 25.62
N LEU A 63 17.69 -32.82 25.34
CA LEU A 63 17.87 -33.86 26.36
C LEU A 63 19.19 -33.74 27.14
N LEU A 64 20.21 -33.11 26.57
CA LEU A 64 21.47 -32.81 27.27
C LEU A 64 21.34 -31.60 28.21
N LEU A 65 20.48 -30.64 27.88
CA LEU A 65 20.25 -29.43 28.70
C LEU A 65 19.30 -29.65 29.88
N ASP A 66 18.43 -30.66 29.83
CA ASP A 66 17.49 -30.99 30.92
C ASP A 66 18.15 -31.74 32.10
N ARG A 67 19.40 -32.22 31.95
CA ARG A 67 20.07 -33.06 32.96
C ARG A 67 21.25 -32.46 33.71
N HIS A 68 21.66 -31.21 33.45
CA HIS A 68 22.77 -30.60 34.19
C HIS A 68 22.48 -29.16 34.60
N HIS A 69 22.31 -28.95 35.91
CA HIS A 69 22.27 -27.64 36.57
C HIS A 69 23.62 -26.90 36.62
N ARG A 70 24.51 -27.13 35.65
CA ARG A 70 25.76 -26.38 35.48
C ARG A 70 26.05 -26.22 34.00
N VAL A 71 25.63 -25.07 33.46
CA VAL A 71 25.70 -24.72 32.03
C VAL A 71 27.02 -23.98 31.71
N ASP A 72 27.88 -23.73 32.69
CA ASP A 72 29.01 -22.80 32.55
C ASP A 72 30.24 -23.37 31.82
N ASP A 73 30.44 -24.70 31.78
CA ASP A 73 31.68 -25.28 31.24
C ASP A 73 31.55 -25.91 29.83
N PHE A 74 30.33 -26.10 29.30
CA PHE A 74 30.13 -26.97 28.13
C PHE A 74 30.29 -26.28 26.76
N PHE A 75 30.40 -24.95 26.71
CA PHE A 75 30.31 -24.19 25.44
C PHE A 75 31.56 -23.39 25.04
N LEU A 76 32.65 -23.44 25.83
CA LEU A 76 33.91 -22.75 25.52
C LEU A 76 34.70 -23.32 24.32
N LEU A 77 34.23 -24.41 23.68
CA LEU A 77 35.05 -25.21 22.75
C LEU A 77 34.42 -25.51 21.37
N ARG A 78 33.33 -24.84 20.93
CA ARG A 78 32.74 -25.08 19.59
C ARG A 78 32.34 -23.82 18.82
N PRO A 79 32.35 -23.86 17.47
CA PRO A 79 32.16 -22.67 16.65
C PRO A 79 30.73 -22.11 16.68
N LEU A 80 30.61 -20.81 16.47
CA LEU A 80 29.39 -19.99 16.53
C LEU A 80 28.31 -20.16 15.44
N PRO A 81 28.39 -21.05 14.41
CA PRO A 81 27.21 -21.39 13.58
C PRO A 81 26.01 -21.84 14.42
N THR A 82 26.28 -22.32 15.64
CA THR A 82 25.29 -22.67 16.66
C THR A 82 24.51 -21.47 17.21
N ALA A 83 25.02 -20.23 17.17
CA ALA A 83 24.32 -19.04 17.68
C ALA A 83 23.20 -18.55 16.76
N CYS A 84 23.42 -18.57 15.43
CA CYS A 84 22.33 -18.34 14.46
C CYS A 84 21.29 -19.47 14.50
N ALA A 85 21.73 -20.72 14.74
CA ALA A 85 20.84 -21.85 14.98
C ALA A 85 20.07 -21.72 16.32
N TYR A 86 20.69 -21.12 17.34
CA TYR A 86 20.09 -20.84 18.64
C TYR A 86 18.97 -19.80 18.51
N ILE A 87 19.20 -18.71 17.76
CA ILE A 87 18.18 -17.67 17.51
C ILE A 87 16.96 -18.22 16.74
N THR A 88 17.16 -19.22 15.88
CA THR A 88 16.09 -19.89 15.11
C THR A 88 15.42 -21.04 15.86
N SER A 89 15.90 -21.42 17.05
CA SER A 89 15.43 -22.59 17.82
C SER A 89 14.16 -22.37 18.66
N GLY A 90 13.54 -21.18 18.61
CA GLY A 90 12.23 -20.93 19.23
C GLY A 90 12.22 -20.82 20.76
N LEU A 91 13.36 -20.58 21.43
CA LEU A 91 13.39 -20.26 22.87
C LEU A 91 12.81 -18.86 23.15
N PRO A 92 12.43 -18.57 24.41
CA PRO A 92 11.88 -17.27 24.78
C PRO A 92 12.83 -16.10 24.43
N PRO A 93 12.31 -14.99 23.86
CA PRO A 93 13.14 -13.87 23.41
C PRO A 93 14.08 -13.30 24.49
N HIS A 94 13.69 -13.30 25.76
CA HIS A 94 14.52 -12.81 26.87
C HIS A 94 15.79 -13.64 27.10
N THR A 95 15.74 -14.96 26.85
CA THR A 95 16.89 -15.86 27.03
C THR A 95 17.91 -15.68 25.92
N HIS A 96 17.45 -15.50 24.66
CA HIS A 96 18.33 -15.13 23.55
C HIS A 96 19.06 -13.80 23.82
N ARG A 97 18.33 -12.83 24.37
CA ARG A 97 18.85 -11.50 24.67
C ARG A 97 19.92 -11.50 25.75
N ALA A 98 19.70 -12.21 26.86
CA ALA A 98 20.69 -12.33 27.93
C ALA A 98 21.97 -13.01 27.44
N PHE A 99 21.83 -14.02 26.58
CA PHE A 99 22.96 -14.70 25.97
C PHE A 99 23.77 -13.79 25.03
N LEU A 100 23.09 -13.03 24.15
CA LEU A 100 23.76 -12.08 23.26
C LEU A 100 24.47 -10.96 24.04
N ARG A 101 23.87 -10.46 25.13
CA ARG A 101 24.53 -9.48 26.03
C ARG A 101 25.81 -10.04 26.62
N ARG A 102 25.75 -11.23 27.23
CA ARG A 102 26.93 -11.87 27.85
C ARG A 102 28.07 -12.03 26.84
N LEU A 103 27.79 -12.59 25.65
CA LEU A 103 28.81 -12.75 24.62
C LEU A 103 29.36 -11.41 24.09
N THR A 104 28.53 -10.37 24.07
CA THR A 104 28.96 -9.02 23.67
C THR A 104 29.87 -8.43 24.74
N ASP A 105 29.49 -8.54 26.01
CA ASP A 105 30.26 -8.05 27.15
C ASP A 105 31.61 -8.78 27.27
N ASP A 106 31.65 -10.09 27.02
CA ASP A 106 32.88 -10.89 27.03
C ASP A 106 33.89 -10.36 26.00
N ILE A 107 33.44 -9.95 24.81
CA ILE A 107 34.32 -9.36 23.78
C ILE A 107 34.64 -7.89 24.09
N CYS A 108 33.64 -7.08 24.46
CA CYS A 108 33.79 -5.64 24.63
C CYS A 108 34.60 -5.24 25.88
N ASN A 109 34.64 -6.07 26.93
CA ASN A 109 35.35 -5.77 28.18
C ASN A 109 36.82 -6.19 28.19
N THR A 110 37.33 -6.81 27.11
CA THR A 110 38.76 -7.15 26.98
C THR A 110 39.59 -5.94 26.54
N ASP A 111 40.86 -5.89 26.95
CA ASP A 111 41.78 -4.82 26.57
C ASP A 111 42.11 -4.84 25.07
N PRO A 112 42.21 -3.69 24.38
CA PRO A 112 42.65 -3.64 22.99
C PRO A 112 44.00 -4.32 22.75
N GLY A 113 44.09 -5.13 21.69
CA GLY A 113 45.24 -5.97 21.33
C GLY A 113 45.17 -7.40 21.86
N THR A 114 44.13 -7.77 22.60
CA THR A 114 44.03 -9.08 23.27
C THR A 114 43.03 -10.06 22.64
N LEU A 115 42.24 -9.63 21.63
CA LEU A 115 41.26 -10.53 21.04
C LEU A 115 41.94 -11.70 20.31
N THR A 116 41.45 -12.90 20.60
CA THR A 116 41.85 -14.12 19.91
C THR A 116 41.31 -14.13 18.48
N PRO A 117 41.93 -14.89 17.55
CA PRO A 117 41.40 -15.06 16.19
C PRO A 117 39.95 -15.56 16.15
N MET A 118 39.56 -16.36 17.16
CA MET A 118 38.20 -16.86 17.30
C MET A 118 37.22 -15.73 17.65
N GLU A 119 37.56 -14.86 18.60
CA GLU A 119 36.71 -13.72 19.00
C GLU A 119 36.56 -12.70 17.86
N ILE A 120 37.63 -12.46 17.09
CA ILE A 120 37.59 -11.64 15.88
C ILE A 120 36.63 -12.23 14.84
N SER A 121 36.68 -13.56 14.63
CA SER A 121 35.75 -14.23 13.73
C SER A 121 34.31 -14.24 14.24
N ASN A 122 34.11 -14.16 15.56
CA ASN A 122 32.78 -14.22 16.18
C ASN A 122 32.08 -12.85 16.21
N ALA A 123 32.83 -11.75 16.29
CA ALA A 123 32.25 -10.42 16.42
C ALA A 123 31.29 -10.03 15.27
N PRO A 124 31.61 -10.25 13.98
CA PRO A 124 30.66 -10.03 12.87
C PRO A 124 29.40 -10.90 12.93
N VAL A 125 29.53 -12.13 13.44
CA VAL A 125 28.40 -13.06 13.62
C VAL A 125 27.47 -12.53 14.71
N LEU A 126 28.02 -12.01 15.81
CA LEU A 126 27.25 -11.38 16.89
C LEU A 126 26.57 -10.10 16.44
N ILE A 127 27.26 -9.26 15.66
CA ILE A 127 26.69 -8.07 15.01
C ILE A 127 25.44 -8.47 14.19
N SER A 128 25.57 -9.48 13.33
CA SER A 128 24.47 -9.98 12.50
C SER A 128 23.33 -10.58 13.34
N ALA A 129 23.66 -11.32 14.40
CA ALA A 129 22.70 -11.92 15.32
C ALA A 129 21.84 -10.86 16.03
N TRP A 130 22.45 -9.77 16.49
CA TRP A 130 21.74 -8.64 17.10
C TRP A 130 20.76 -7.97 16.13
N VAL A 131 21.15 -7.83 14.85
CA VAL A 131 20.27 -7.26 13.80
C VAL A 131 19.04 -8.14 13.56
N VAL A 132 19.22 -9.46 13.49
CA VAL A 132 18.12 -10.42 13.21
C VAL A 132 17.17 -10.60 14.39
N ALA A 133 17.65 -10.46 15.63
CA ALA A 133 16.83 -10.58 16.85
C ALA A 133 15.64 -9.58 16.92
N ASN A 134 15.56 -8.61 16.00
CA ASN A 134 14.47 -7.65 15.87
C ASN A 134 13.23 -8.19 15.11
N ASP A 135 13.36 -9.21 14.27
CA ASP A 135 12.27 -9.67 13.38
C ASP A 135 11.13 -10.43 14.11
N GLY A 136 11.18 -10.51 15.44
CA GLY A 136 10.19 -11.18 16.30
C GLY A 136 9.12 -10.28 16.93
N VAL A 137 8.94 -9.02 16.50
CA VAL A 137 7.94 -8.10 17.08
C VAL A 137 6.70 -7.95 16.18
N ASP A 138 5.56 -8.27 16.76
CA ASP A 138 4.18 -8.22 16.26
C ASP A 138 3.88 -7.25 15.09
N HIS A 139 3.65 -7.82 13.90
CA HIS A 139 3.06 -7.14 12.74
C HIS A 139 1.54 -6.84 12.88
N HIS A 140 0.99 -6.71 14.09
CA HIS A 140 -0.45 -6.47 14.29
C HIS A 140 -0.85 -5.05 14.70
N HIS A 141 0.07 -4.07 14.64
CA HIS A 141 -0.26 -2.65 14.87
C HIS A 141 0.12 -1.70 13.72
N HIS A 142 -0.10 -2.13 12.47
CA HIS A 142 -0.22 -1.22 11.33
C HIS A 142 -1.59 -1.34 10.65
N SER A 143 -2.64 -0.95 11.36
CA SER A 143 -3.85 -0.43 10.71
C SER A 143 -4.76 0.28 11.72
N ARG A 144 -4.56 1.60 11.88
CA ARG A 144 -5.57 2.62 12.24
C ARG A 144 -4.87 3.96 12.53
N ILE A 145 -4.43 4.65 11.47
CA ILE A 145 -4.22 6.10 11.56
C ILE A 145 -5.56 6.74 11.15
N GLY A 146 -6.38 7.02 12.16
CA GLY A 146 -7.51 7.94 12.04
C GLY A 146 -7.03 9.39 12.19
N PRO A 147 -7.77 10.38 11.67
CA PRO A 147 -7.31 11.76 11.62
C PRO A 147 -7.31 12.40 13.02
N SER A 148 -6.18 12.99 13.38
CA SER A 148 -5.96 13.73 14.64
C SER A 148 -6.87 14.97 14.72
N GLY A 149 -7.80 14.95 15.67
CA GLY A 149 -8.52 16.14 16.14
C GLY A 149 -7.80 16.73 17.35
N GLY A 150 -7.45 18.00 17.28
CA GLY A 150 -6.80 18.74 18.37
C GLY A 150 -7.71 18.89 19.60
N GLY A 151 -7.20 18.49 20.76
CA GLY A 151 -7.83 18.71 22.06
C GLY A 151 -6.79 19.21 23.06
N ARG A 152 -6.89 20.49 23.43
CA ARG A 152 -6.12 21.13 24.51
C ARG A 152 -6.34 20.37 25.82
N ARG A 153 -5.26 19.96 26.49
CA ARG A 153 -5.28 19.59 27.92
C ARG A 153 -4.58 20.67 28.73
N ARG A 154 -5.33 21.28 29.65
CA ARG A 154 -4.85 22.14 30.74
C ARG A 154 -5.03 21.38 32.05
N GLY A 155 -3.93 21.23 32.80
CA GLY A 155 -3.88 21.30 34.27
C GLY A 155 -4.28 20.07 35.10
N GLY A 156 -3.29 19.55 35.85
CA GLY A 156 -3.44 19.23 37.27
C GLY A 156 -3.31 17.76 37.70
N GLY A 157 -2.36 17.49 38.60
CA GLY A 157 -2.41 16.35 39.53
C GLY A 157 -1.19 15.43 39.51
N GLY A 158 -0.26 15.63 40.44
CA GLY A 158 0.79 14.66 40.75
C GLY A 158 0.25 13.40 41.42
N GLY A 159 0.90 12.28 41.16
CA GLY A 159 0.61 10.97 41.75
C GLY A 159 1.69 9.98 41.37
N SER A 160 2.47 9.60 42.37
CA SER A 160 3.59 8.66 42.34
C SER A 160 3.12 7.21 42.14
N GLY A 161 3.95 6.40 41.46
CA GLY A 161 3.96 4.94 41.56
C GLY A 161 3.03 4.18 40.62
N ASP A 162 3.59 3.57 39.58
CA ASP A 162 3.76 2.12 39.58
C ASP A 162 4.65 1.65 38.43
N ASN A 163 5.68 0.89 38.79
CA ASN A 163 6.62 0.21 37.92
C ASN A 163 5.93 -0.97 37.23
N ASN A 164 5.58 -0.83 35.96
CA ASN A 164 5.36 -1.93 35.03
C ASN A 164 6.24 -1.69 33.80
N ASP A 165 7.54 -1.92 33.97
CA ASP A 165 8.53 -1.92 32.88
C ASP A 165 8.73 -3.37 32.42
N ASP A 166 7.73 -3.89 31.72
CA ASP A 166 7.77 -5.22 31.10
C ASP A 166 8.80 -5.22 29.95
N GLY A 167 10.06 -5.56 30.24
CA GLY A 167 10.92 -6.43 29.42
C GLY A 167 11.18 -6.09 27.93
N VAL A 168 10.86 -4.90 27.45
CA VAL A 168 11.19 -4.45 26.09
C VAL A 168 12.62 -3.92 26.08
N ILE A 169 13.53 -4.59 25.37
CA ILE A 169 14.80 -3.96 25.01
C ILE A 169 14.47 -2.71 24.22
N SER A 170 14.86 -1.54 24.73
CA SER A 170 14.83 -0.32 23.94
C SER A 170 15.72 -0.55 22.71
N GLY A 171 15.20 -0.35 21.50
CA GLY A 171 15.97 -0.58 20.27
C GLY A 171 17.30 0.19 20.23
N ARG A 172 17.43 1.23 21.07
CA ARG A 172 18.68 1.94 21.39
C ARG A 172 19.77 1.03 21.96
N GLU A 173 19.44 0.14 22.89
CA GLU A 173 20.43 -0.74 23.53
C GLU A 173 21.05 -1.70 22.52
N ARG A 174 20.23 -2.28 21.63
CA ARG A 174 20.71 -3.10 20.51
C ARG A 174 21.66 -2.29 19.62
N ALA A 175 21.27 -1.08 19.23
CA ALA A 175 22.11 -0.23 18.39
C ALA A 175 23.46 0.07 19.06
N MET A 176 23.45 0.33 20.37
CA MET A 176 24.67 0.52 21.16
C MET A 176 25.53 -0.74 21.23
N ALA A 177 24.94 -1.92 21.44
CA ALA A 177 25.69 -3.19 21.51
C ALA A 177 26.40 -3.49 20.18
N VAL A 178 25.70 -3.33 19.06
CA VAL A 178 26.24 -3.55 17.72
C VAL A 178 27.35 -2.54 17.41
N GLU A 179 27.17 -1.28 17.79
CA GLU A 179 28.19 -0.25 17.62
C GLU A 179 29.43 -0.48 18.51
N SER A 180 29.25 -0.94 19.75
CA SER A 180 30.35 -1.28 20.66
C SER A 180 31.19 -2.45 20.12
N LEU A 181 30.56 -3.47 19.53
CA LEU A 181 31.27 -4.57 18.88
C LEU A 181 32.10 -4.07 17.69
N LEU A 182 31.53 -3.23 16.83
CA LEU A 182 32.29 -2.65 15.71
C LEU A 182 33.45 -1.79 16.20
N LYS A 183 33.22 -0.94 17.21
CA LYS A 183 34.26 -0.13 17.82
C LYS A 183 35.41 -1.01 18.35
N ARG A 184 35.07 -2.13 19.00
CA ARG A 184 36.06 -3.07 19.53
C ARG A 184 36.94 -3.69 18.45
N ILE A 185 36.36 -4.05 17.30
CA ILE A 185 37.11 -4.54 16.11
C ILE A 185 38.08 -3.45 15.61
N ILE A 186 37.62 -2.19 15.54
CA ILE A 186 38.45 -1.06 15.10
C ILE A 186 39.60 -0.80 16.10
N ASP A 187 39.33 -0.88 17.40
CA ASP A 187 40.35 -0.67 18.44
C ASP A 187 41.39 -1.81 18.45
N GLU A 188 41.00 -3.06 18.19
CA GLU A 188 41.95 -4.16 17.94
C GLU A 188 42.88 -3.89 16.76
N ARG A 189 42.31 -3.41 15.64
CA ARG A 189 43.10 -3.10 14.45
C ARG A 189 44.17 -2.05 14.74
N ARG A 190 43.80 -1.03 15.52
CA ARG A 190 44.69 0.07 15.94
C ARG A 190 45.76 -0.41 16.92
N ALA A 191 45.46 -1.41 17.75
CA ALA A 191 46.42 -2.05 18.64
C ALA A 191 47.45 -2.95 17.91
N GLY A 192 47.30 -3.11 16.58
CA GLY A 192 48.28 -3.81 15.74
C GLY A 192 47.83 -5.21 15.27
N ASN A 193 46.58 -5.61 15.53
CA ASN A 193 46.06 -6.89 15.09
C ASN A 193 45.63 -6.84 13.60
N PRO A 194 46.33 -7.54 12.68
CA PRO A 194 46.05 -7.47 11.25
C PRO A 194 44.81 -8.27 10.82
N ASP A 195 44.24 -9.11 11.69
CA ASP A 195 43.07 -9.92 11.36
C ASP A 195 41.74 -9.22 11.70
N ALA A 196 41.79 -8.21 12.57
CA ALA A 196 40.63 -7.41 12.97
C ALA A 196 40.26 -6.38 11.86
N ILE A 197 39.62 -6.84 10.79
CA ILE A 197 39.21 -5.98 9.66
C ILE A 197 37.73 -5.67 9.78
N ALA A 198 37.39 -4.39 9.96
CA ALA A 198 36.02 -3.89 9.83
C ALA A 198 35.64 -3.77 8.34
N ARG A 199 34.50 -4.33 7.96
CA ARG A 199 34.01 -4.34 6.56
C ARG A 199 32.75 -3.51 6.40
N THR A 200 32.42 -3.14 5.17
CA THR A 200 31.15 -2.46 4.82
C THR A 200 29.92 -3.13 5.44
N GLU A 201 29.86 -4.46 5.49
CA GLU A 201 28.75 -5.22 6.06
C GLU A 201 28.55 -4.94 7.56
N ASP A 202 29.65 -4.81 8.32
CA ASP A 202 29.61 -4.52 9.75
C ASP A 202 29.05 -3.10 10.01
N TYR A 203 29.46 -2.13 9.19
CA TYR A 203 28.91 -0.78 9.24
C TYR A 203 27.43 -0.73 8.83
N ASN A 204 27.04 -1.45 7.78
CA ASN A 204 25.63 -1.55 7.36
C ASN A 204 24.77 -2.15 8.50
N ALA A 205 25.28 -3.15 9.22
CA ALA A 205 24.61 -3.74 10.37
C ALA A 205 24.43 -2.74 11.54
N VAL A 206 25.46 -1.93 11.85
CA VAL A 206 25.35 -0.84 12.83
C VAL A 206 24.31 0.19 12.37
N MET A 207 24.41 0.66 11.13
CA MET A 207 23.48 1.65 10.57
C MET A 207 22.02 1.14 10.60
N LYS A 208 21.80 -0.12 10.23
CA LYS A 208 20.47 -0.76 10.27
C LYS A 208 19.94 -0.89 11.69
N SER A 209 20.80 -1.22 12.65
CA SER A 209 20.45 -1.29 14.07
C SER A 209 20.01 0.06 14.61
N TRP A 210 20.72 1.14 14.25
CA TRP A 210 20.31 2.50 14.57
C TRP A 210 19.01 2.90 13.88
N ALA A 211 18.88 2.68 12.57
CA ALA A 211 17.68 3.03 11.79
C ALA A 211 16.40 2.35 12.30
N THR A 212 16.54 1.18 12.96
CA THR A 212 15.44 0.40 13.56
C THR A 212 15.35 0.55 15.08
N SER A 213 16.15 1.41 15.69
CA SER A 213 16.23 1.56 17.15
C SER A 213 15.00 2.23 17.79
N GLY A 214 14.20 2.94 17.00
CA GLY A 214 13.07 3.75 17.49
C GLY A 214 13.45 5.17 17.91
N GLU A 215 14.74 5.53 17.90
CA GLU A 215 15.24 6.86 18.29
C GLU A 215 15.02 7.96 17.23
N ARG A 216 14.28 7.67 16.15
CA ARG A 216 13.86 8.59 15.08
C ARG A 216 15.00 9.50 14.56
N SER A 217 14.92 10.82 14.74
CA SER A 217 15.90 11.79 14.24
C SER A 217 17.31 11.57 14.79
N ALA A 218 17.47 11.20 16.07
CA ALA A 218 18.77 10.93 16.66
C ALA A 218 19.45 9.73 15.98
N ALA A 219 18.69 8.68 15.70
CA ALA A 219 19.16 7.55 14.91
C ALA A 219 19.55 7.96 13.50
N ALA A 220 18.72 8.76 12.81
CA ALA A 220 19.01 9.20 11.45
C ALA A 220 20.28 10.06 11.36
N ILE A 221 20.52 10.95 12.34
CA ILE A 221 21.77 11.72 12.46
C ILE A 221 22.97 10.79 12.64
N ARG A 222 22.86 9.79 13.53
CA ARG A 222 23.95 8.83 13.76
C ARG A 222 24.26 8.01 12.50
N VAL A 223 23.23 7.54 11.81
CA VAL A 223 23.37 6.80 10.54
C VAL A 223 24.03 7.67 9.46
N GLU A 224 23.64 8.95 9.33
CA GLU A 224 24.26 9.89 8.40
C GLU A 224 25.74 10.12 8.72
N GLN A 225 26.10 10.27 10.00
CA GLN A 225 27.51 10.40 10.43
C GLN A 225 28.33 9.17 10.09
N ILE A 226 27.79 7.97 10.33
CA ILE A 226 28.48 6.71 10.01
C ILE A 226 28.73 6.63 8.51
N LEU A 227 27.72 6.93 7.68
CA LEU A 227 27.85 6.90 6.23
C LEU A 227 28.89 7.89 5.72
N MET A 228 28.93 9.12 6.26
CA MET A 228 29.96 10.11 5.94
C MET A 228 31.36 9.60 6.28
N ASN A 229 31.55 9.07 7.50
CA ASN A 229 32.83 8.52 7.92
C ASN A 229 33.28 7.35 7.04
N MET A 230 32.36 6.46 6.63
CA MET A 230 32.68 5.37 5.69
C MET A 230 33.18 5.92 4.35
N GLN A 231 32.53 6.94 3.80
CA GLN A 231 32.99 7.54 2.55
C GLN A 231 34.35 8.24 2.69
N ASP A 232 34.62 8.88 3.82
CA ASP A 232 35.92 9.50 4.10
C ASP A 232 37.05 8.47 4.24
N MET A 233 36.78 7.33 4.89
CA MET A 233 37.73 6.21 5.00
C MET A 233 38.02 5.60 3.62
N PHE A 234 36.98 5.39 2.81
CA PHE A 234 37.16 4.92 1.43
C PHE A 234 37.97 5.92 0.58
N ALA A 235 37.66 7.22 0.68
CA ALA A 235 38.40 8.27 -0.02
C ALA A 235 39.87 8.37 0.43
N SER A 236 40.15 7.97 1.68
CA SER A 236 41.50 7.87 2.22
C SER A 236 42.25 6.59 1.82
N GLY A 237 41.60 5.69 1.07
CA GLY A 237 42.19 4.46 0.50
C GLY A 237 41.81 3.16 1.20
N ASP A 238 40.92 3.17 2.21
CA ASP A 238 40.46 1.92 2.83
C ASP A 238 39.37 1.24 2.00
N LEU A 239 39.78 0.30 1.16
CA LEU A 239 38.89 -0.46 0.28
C LEU A 239 37.96 -1.43 1.05
N ASN A 240 38.23 -1.74 2.33
CA ASN A 240 37.36 -2.63 3.12
C ASN A 240 36.08 -1.92 3.58
N VAL A 241 36.08 -0.59 3.57
CA VAL A 241 35.00 0.26 4.08
C VAL A 241 34.44 1.13 2.96
N GLN A 242 34.07 0.50 1.84
CA GLN A 242 33.42 1.18 0.71
C GLN A 242 31.91 1.20 0.91
N PRO A 243 31.24 2.38 1.08
CA PRO A 243 29.78 2.46 1.11
C PRO A 243 29.16 1.86 -0.15
N ASN A 244 28.11 1.08 0.00
CA ASN A 244 27.41 0.45 -1.12
C ASN A 244 25.94 0.90 -1.19
N LEU A 245 25.19 0.37 -2.16
CA LEU A 245 23.74 0.63 -2.31
C LEU A 245 22.98 0.49 -0.98
N GLU A 246 23.25 -0.57 -0.21
CA GLU A 246 22.59 -0.81 1.08
C GLU A 246 22.94 0.29 2.09
N SER A 247 24.20 0.74 2.18
CA SER A 247 24.62 1.82 3.08
C SER A 247 23.78 3.09 2.84
N PHE A 248 23.63 3.50 1.57
CA PHE A 248 22.84 4.67 1.20
C PHE A 248 21.34 4.45 1.42
N GLN A 249 20.81 3.26 1.08
CA GLN A 249 19.41 2.93 1.31
C GLN A 249 19.05 3.02 2.79
N ILE A 250 19.86 2.45 3.69
CA ILE A 250 19.63 2.50 5.14
C ILE A 250 19.58 3.96 5.62
N ALA A 251 20.50 4.80 5.15
CA ALA A 251 20.54 6.20 5.53
C ALA A 251 19.32 7.00 5.05
N VAL A 252 18.89 6.78 3.81
CA VAL A 252 17.64 7.36 3.28
C VAL A 252 16.46 6.90 4.11
N GLU A 253 16.33 5.59 4.35
CA GLU A 253 15.22 5.05 5.11
C GLU A 253 15.19 5.56 6.56
N ALA A 254 16.34 5.66 7.22
CA ALA A 254 16.46 6.22 8.57
C ALA A 254 15.87 7.63 8.65
N TRP A 255 16.20 8.49 7.68
CA TRP A 255 15.59 9.82 7.57
C TRP A 255 14.10 9.76 7.25
N THR A 256 13.64 8.85 6.38
CA THR A 256 12.18 8.74 6.12
C THR A 256 11.36 8.29 7.34
N ARG A 257 12.00 7.61 8.31
CA ARG A 257 11.39 7.21 9.59
C ARG A 257 11.49 8.28 10.69
N ALA A 258 12.32 9.31 10.50
CA ALA A 258 12.50 10.42 11.44
C ALA A 258 11.34 11.43 11.36
N THR A 259 10.14 11.02 11.77
CA THR A 259 8.91 11.82 11.69
C THR A 259 8.89 13.04 12.62
N ASP A 260 9.81 13.10 13.58
CA ASP A 260 10.00 14.19 14.54
C ASP A 260 10.84 15.35 13.98
N GLU A 261 11.57 15.15 12.89
CA GLU A 261 12.39 16.19 12.24
C GLU A 261 11.67 16.77 11.01
N PRO A 262 11.32 18.07 10.99
CA PRO A 262 10.61 18.69 9.87
C PRO A 262 11.35 18.61 8.52
N ASN A 263 12.69 18.64 8.57
CA ASN A 263 13.57 18.61 7.41
C ASN A 263 14.04 17.20 7.03
N ALA A 264 13.49 16.15 7.64
CA ALA A 264 13.92 14.78 7.42
C ALA A 264 13.88 14.37 5.94
N LEU A 265 12.80 14.72 5.24
CA LEU A 265 12.64 14.47 3.80
C LEU A 265 13.67 15.21 2.93
N VAL A 266 14.03 16.43 3.32
CA VAL A 266 15.05 17.23 2.61
C VAL A 266 16.43 16.60 2.80
N ARG A 267 16.74 16.10 4.00
CA ARG A 267 17.97 15.37 4.29
C ARG A 267 18.05 14.03 3.55
N ALA A 268 16.96 13.26 3.54
CA ALA A 268 16.87 12.02 2.76
C ALA A 268 17.16 12.28 1.27
N ARG A 269 16.59 13.34 0.70
CA ARG A 269 16.86 13.75 -0.68
C ARG A 269 18.31 14.17 -0.90
N ARG A 270 18.92 14.89 0.05
CA ARG A 270 20.34 15.28 -0.02
C ARG A 270 21.27 14.07 -0.05
N ILE A 271 20.98 13.02 0.71
CA ILE A 271 21.75 11.77 0.70
C ILE A 271 21.63 11.08 -0.66
N LEU A 272 20.44 11.06 -1.25
CA LEU A 272 20.21 10.51 -2.60
C LEU A 272 20.93 11.32 -3.70
N ASP A 273 20.88 12.66 -3.62
CA ASP A 273 21.60 13.55 -4.52
C ASP A 273 23.13 13.34 -4.38
N TRP A 274 23.61 13.11 -3.15
CA TRP A 274 25.01 12.80 -2.87
C TRP A 274 25.43 11.43 -3.43
N MET A 275 24.64 10.38 -3.20
CA MET A 275 24.84 9.04 -3.78
C MET A 275 25.01 9.12 -5.30
N THR A 276 24.08 9.83 -5.95
CA THR A 276 24.08 10.04 -7.40
C THR A 276 25.35 10.77 -7.85
N LYS A 277 25.74 11.84 -7.14
CA LYS A 277 26.95 12.61 -7.48
C LYS A 277 28.22 11.77 -7.36
N VAL A 278 28.38 11.00 -6.29
CA VAL A 278 29.59 10.19 -6.04
C VAL A 278 29.70 9.06 -7.06
N TYR A 279 28.58 8.42 -7.43
CA TYR A 279 28.58 7.42 -8.49
C TYR A 279 28.96 8.01 -9.85
N LEU A 280 28.32 9.11 -10.25
CA LEU A 280 28.57 9.74 -11.56
C LEU A 280 29.97 10.33 -11.69
N SER A 281 30.59 10.75 -10.58
CA SER A 281 31.98 11.21 -10.60
C SER A 281 33.01 10.08 -10.61
N GLY A 282 32.58 8.81 -10.57
CA GLY A 282 33.48 7.65 -10.40
C GLY A 282 34.12 7.58 -9.00
N GLY A 283 33.59 8.33 -8.04
CA GLY A 283 34.13 8.40 -6.68
C GLY A 283 33.73 7.20 -5.81
N ASN A 284 32.73 6.43 -6.22
CA ASN A 284 32.34 5.16 -5.61
C ASN A 284 31.42 4.37 -6.57
N GLU A 285 31.93 3.29 -7.16
CA GLU A 285 31.19 2.47 -8.11
C GLU A 285 30.07 1.64 -7.45
N LEU A 286 30.21 1.31 -6.17
CA LEU A 286 29.22 0.55 -5.41
C LEU A 286 28.04 1.41 -4.93
N ALA A 287 28.14 2.73 -5.06
CA ALA A 287 27.08 3.70 -4.74
C ALA A 287 26.08 3.89 -5.90
N LYS A 288 25.90 2.89 -6.77
CA LYS A 288 25.01 2.96 -7.94
C LYS A 288 23.56 3.20 -7.50
N PRO A 289 22.90 4.30 -7.92
CA PRO A 289 21.50 4.56 -7.59
C PRO A 289 20.56 3.46 -8.09
N ASP A 290 19.59 3.10 -7.24
CA ASP A 290 18.57 2.10 -7.54
C ASP A 290 17.20 2.59 -7.07
N VAL A 291 16.13 2.07 -7.68
CA VAL A 291 14.74 2.37 -7.33
C VAL A 291 14.43 2.18 -5.84
N SER A 292 15.12 1.27 -5.15
CA SER A 292 14.98 1.04 -3.69
C SER A 292 15.27 2.29 -2.86
N CYS A 293 16.16 3.18 -3.32
CA CYS A 293 16.49 4.43 -2.62
C CYS A 293 15.44 5.53 -2.85
N PHE A 294 14.75 5.51 -3.99
CA PHE A 294 13.74 6.53 -4.34
C PHE A 294 12.37 6.24 -3.72
N ARG A 295 11.96 4.96 -3.71
CA ARG A 295 10.63 4.52 -3.22
C ARG A 295 10.30 5.00 -1.79
N PRO A 296 11.20 4.93 -0.79
CA PRO A 296 10.92 5.43 0.56
C PRO A 296 10.61 6.93 0.58
N ILE A 297 11.36 7.73 -0.17
CA ILE A 297 11.16 9.18 -0.27
C ILE A 297 9.81 9.48 -0.93
N LEU A 298 9.51 8.83 -2.07
CA LEU A 298 8.22 8.95 -2.76
C LEU A 298 7.05 8.61 -1.83
N LYS A 299 7.13 7.48 -1.12
CA LYS A 299 6.07 7.01 -0.20
C LYS A 299 5.85 7.98 0.97
N CYS A 300 6.94 8.55 1.50
CA CYS A 300 6.86 9.50 2.60
C CYS A 300 6.27 10.84 2.14
N TYR A 301 6.67 11.38 0.97
CA TYR A 301 6.01 12.56 0.38
C TYR A 301 4.52 12.31 0.14
N ALA A 302 4.15 11.20 -0.51
CA ALA A 302 2.75 10.85 -0.79
C ALA A 302 1.89 10.61 0.46
N SER A 303 2.52 10.43 1.62
CA SER A 303 1.83 10.25 2.91
C SER A 303 1.88 11.50 3.80
N SER A 304 2.73 12.48 3.48
CA SER A 304 2.96 13.69 4.28
C SER A 304 1.77 14.65 4.32
N GLY A 305 0.85 14.58 3.34
CA GLY A 305 -0.28 15.50 3.21
C GLY A 305 0.11 16.95 2.86
N LYS A 306 1.39 17.21 2.57
CA LYS A 306 1.89 18.52 2.16
C LYS A 306 1.34 18.90 0.78
N ILE A 307 1.06 20.19 0.56
CA ILE A 307 0.47 20.69 -0.69
C ILE A 307 1.46 20.50 -1.86
N GLU A 308 2.75 20.68 -1.59
CA GLU A 308 3.84 20.51 -2.56
C GLU A 308 4.22 19.05 -2.82
N ALA A 309 3.75 18.09 -2.01
CA ALA A 309 4.09 16.68 -2.12
C ALA A 309 3.90 16.08 -3.53
N PRO A 310 2.76 16.26 -4.23
CA PRO A 310 2.61 15.74 -5.60
C PRO A 310 3.65 16.30 -6.59
N ILE A 311 3.92 17.60 -6.52
CA ILE A 311 4.88 18.28 -7.43
C ILE A 311 6.29 17.76 -7.18
N VAL A 312 6.70 17.67 -5.91
CA VAL A 312 8.03 17.15 -5.55
C VAL A 312 8.18 15.68 -5.93
N SER A 313 7.13 14.87 -5.76
CA SER A 313 7.14 13.46 -6.14
C SER A 313 7.26 13.28 -7.65
N GLU A 314 6.60 14.14 -8.44
CA GLU A 314 6.73 14.15 -9.91
C GLU A 314 8.14 14.59 -10.36
N HIS A 315 8.73 15.60 -9.73
CA HIS A 315 10.12 15.98 -10.00
C HIS A 315 11.11 14.86 -9.66
N LEU A 316 10.86 14.10 -8.59
CA LEU A 316 11.69 12.95 -8.23
C LEU A 316 11.56 11.82 -9.26
N LEU A 317 10.36 11.57 -9.77
CA LEU A 317 10.11 10.62 -10.86
C LEU A 317 10.83 11.04 -12.15
N MET A 318 10.79 12.33 -12.51
CA MET A 318 11.54 12.87 -13.64
C MET A 318 13.05 12.75 -13.46
N HIS A 319 13.55 12.88 -12.22
CA HIS A 319 14.96 12.66 -11.92
C HIS A 319 15.36 11.19 -12.16
N MET A 320 14.54 10.24 -11.70
CA MET A 320 14.75 8.81 -11.97
C MET A 320 14.79 8.51 -13.47
N GLN A 321 13.87 9.09 -14.26
CA GLN A 321 13.87 8.94 -15.72
C GLN A 321 15.16 9.47 -16.35
N ARG A 322 15.65 10.65 -15.93
CA ARG A 322 16.92 11.18 -16.43
C ARG A 322 18.12 10.31 -16.11
N LEU A 323 18.16 9.70 -14.91
CA LEU A 323 19.26 8.78 -14.57
C LEU A 323 19.29 7.55 -15.48
N ARG A 324 18.13 7.04 -15.88
CA ARG A 324 18.05 5.96 -16.87
C ARG A 324 18.41 6.44 -18.27
N ASP A 325 17.79 7.53 -18.73
CA ASP A 325 17.82 7.92 -20.14
C ASP A 325 19.13 8.65 -20.53
N GLU A 326 19.67 9.49 -19.64
CA GLU A 326 20.89 10.29 -19.91
C GLU A 326 22.18 9.59 -19.43
N HIS A 327 22.09 8.82 -18.33
CA HIS A 327 23.26 8.19 -17.71
C HIS A 327 23.29 6.66 -17.82
N GLY A 328 22.27 6.03 -18.43
CA GLY A 328 22.24 4.58 -18.64
C GLY A 328 22.11 3.75 -17.36
N ILE A 329 21.64 4.34 -16.25
CA ILE A 329 21.49 3.65 -14.96
C ILE A 329 20.13 2.95 -14.94
N GLU A 330 20.02 1.77 -15.54
CA GLU A 330 18.76 1.05 -15.68
C GLU A 330 18.05 0.79 -14.34
N GLY A 331 18.78 0.42 -13.29
CA GLY A 331 18.23 0.17 -11.95
C GLY A 331 17.62 1.39 -11.25
N ALA A 332 17.99 2.61 -11.67
CA ALA A 332 17.39 3.85 -11.16
C ALA A 332 16.10 4.26 -11.90
N GLY A 333 15.73 3.54 -12.97
CA GLY A 333 14.52 3.81 -13.74
C GLY A 333 13.25 3.66 -12.90
N PRO A 334 12.23 4.52 -13.09
CA PRO A 334 10.97 4.35 -12.36
C PRO A 334 10.21 3.14 -12.89
N ASP A 335 9.64 2.39 -11.96
CA ASP A 335 8.71 1.28 -12.20
C ASP A 335 7.26 1.67 -11.93
N VAL A 336 6.33 0.74 -12.19
CA VAL A 336 4.89 0.88 -11.95
C VAL A 336 4.56 1.36 -10.53
N ASN A 337 5.29 0.93 -9.49
CA ASN A 337 5.04 1.34 -8.11
C ASN A 337 5.39 2.81 -7.90
N CYS A 338 6.50 3.29 -8.46
CA CYS A 338 6.86 4.70 -8.43
C CYS A 338 5.77 5.58 -9.06
N PHE A 339 5.26 5.20 -10.23
CA PHE A 339 4.15 5.91 -10.86
C PHE A 339 2.87 5.87 -10.01
N ASN A 340 2.50 4.70 -9.47
CA ASN A 340 1.34 4.54 -8.60
C ASN A 340 1.43 5.41 -7.33
N ILE A 341 2.63 5.56 -6.73
CA ILE A 341 2.84 6.43 -5.57
C ILE A 341 2.63 7.91 -5.95
N VAL A 342 3.18 8.36 -7.08
CA VAL A 342 3.02 9.75 -7.56
C VAL A 342 1.55 10.05 -7.88
N MET A 343 0.88 9.16 -8.60
CA MET A 343 -0.56 9.29 -8.90
C MET A 343 -1.40 9.30 -7.62
N SER A 344 -1.05 8.47 -6.62
CA SER A 344 -1.71 8.48 -5.31
C SER A 344 -1.46 9.78 -4.54
N SER A 345 -0.26 10.37 -4.66
CA SER A 345 0.06 11.68 -4.09
C SER A 345 -0.82 12.78 -4.69
N TRP A 346 -0.98 12.78 -6.01
CA TRP A 346 -1.92 13.66 -6.70
C TRP A 346 -3.37 13.42 -6.26
N LEU A 347 -3.80 12.16 -6.13
CA LEU A 347 -5.17 11.84 -5.74
C LEU A 347 -5.50 12.38 -4.33
N LYS A 348 -4.55 12.29 -3.40
CA LYS A 348 -4.70 12.76 -2.01
C LYS A 348 -4.63 14.28 -1.88
N SER A 349 -3.95 14.99 -2.78
CA SER A 349 -3.85 16.46 -2.71
C SER A 349 -5.21 17.14 -2.85
N GLY A 350 -6.16 16.50 -3.53
CA GLY A 350 -7.50 17.03 -3.78
C GLY A 350 -7.53 18.25 -4.71
N ASP A 351 -6.41 18.56 -5.36
CA ASP A 351 -6.29 19.65 -6.32
C ASP A 351 -7.21 19.40 -7.53
N VAL A 352 -7.79 20.48 -8.07
CA VAL A 352 -8.57 20.47 -9.31
C VAL A 352 -7.73 19.99 -10.50
N ALA A 353 -6.42 20.26 -10.50
CA ALA A 353 -5.50 19.80 -11.53
C ALA A 353 -5.14 18.30 -11.40
N SER A 354 -5.43 17.66 -10.26
CA SER A 354 -5.04 16.28 -9.94
C SER A 354 -5.49 15.27 -11.01
N GLU A 355 -6.77 15.31 -11.43
CA GLU A 355 -7.30 14.40 -12.46
C GLU A 355 -6.51 14.54 -13.78
N ARG A 356 -6.09 15.76 -14.14
CA ARG A 356 -5.30 16.01 -15.35
C ARG A 356 -3.91 15.39 -15.25
N HIS A 357 -3.19 15.59 -14.14
CA HIS A 357 -1.86 15.02 -13.94
C HIS A 357 -1.91 13.49 -13.90
N ILE A 358 -2.85 12.91 -13.14
CA ILE A 358 -3.06 11.45 -13.07
C ILE A 358 -3.33 10.87 -14.46
N ARG A 359 -4.16 11.55 -15.27
CA ARG A 359 -4.45 11.12 -16.64
C ARG A 359 -3.23 11.20 -17.55
N GLN A 360 -2.44 12.28 -17.49
CA GLN A 360 -1.21 12.41 -18.28
C GLN A 360 -0.20 11.31 -17.94
N ILE A 361 -0.04 11.00 -16.65
CA ILE A 361 0.81 9.90 -16.19
C ILE A 361 0.28 8.56 -16.71
N PHE A 362 -1.03 8.31 -16.61
CA PHE A 362 -1.63 7.07 -17.10
C PHE A 362 -1.49 6.90 -18.63
N GLU A 363 -1.69 7.97 -19.40
CA GLU A 363 -1.49 7.99 -20.86
C GLU A 363 -0.02 7.67 -21.21
N TYR A 364 0.94 8.21 -20.44
CA TYR A 364 2.36 7.87 -20.59
C TYR A 364 2.64 6.39 -20.28
N MET A 365 2.10 5.85 -19.19
CA MET A 365 2.29 4.44 -18.84
C MET A 365 1.70 3.49 -19.90
N ASP A 366 0.53 3.85 -20.46
CA ASP A 366 -0.10 3.09 -21.55
C ASP A 366 0.73 3.18 -22.84
N GLU A 367 1.34 4.32 -23.14
CA GLU A 367 2.30 4.46 -24.24
C GLU A 367 3.51 3.54 -24.07
N CYS A 368 4.14 3.56 -22.90
CA CYS A 368 5.26 2.68 -22.57
C CYS A 368 4.88 1.20 -22.75
N ARG A 369 3.68 0.82 -22.31
CA ARG A 369 3.15 -0.53 -22.53
C ARG A 369 3.02 -0.86 -24.02
N ARG A 370 2.51 0.04 -24.85
CA ARG A 370 2.38 -0.18 -26.31
C ARG A 370 3.72 -0.31 -27.00
N LEU A 371 4.75 0.36 -26.48
CA LEU A 371 6.14 0.25 -26.93
C LEU A 371 6.85 -1.02 -26.41
N GLY A 372 6.19 -1.84 -25.60
CA GLY A 372 6.73 -3.10 -25.08
C GLY A 372 7.52 -2.97 -23.78
N CYS A 373 7.50 -1.82 -23.10
CA CYS A 373 8.15 -1.67 -21.79
C CYS A 373 7.37 -2.45 -20.72
N THR A 374 8.03 -3.41 -20.09
CA THR A 374 7.43 -4.26 -19.04
C THR A 374 7.34 -3.55 -17.69
N ASP A 375 8.31 -2.70 -17.37
CA ASP A 375 8.51 -2.16 -16.00
C ASP A 375 7.49 -1.09 -15.61
N ILE A 376 6.88 -0.44 -16.60
CA ILE A 376 5.96 0.71 -16.44
C ILE A 376 4.51 0.31 -16.81
N ARG A 377 4.25 -0.99 -17.02
CA ARG A 377 2.92 -1.47 -17.42
C ARG A 377 1.88 -1.13 -16.33
N PRO A 378 0.76 -0.44 -16.67
CA PRO A 378 -0.32 -0.19 -15.72
C PRO A 378 -0.84 -1.49 -15.10
N ASP A 379 -1.03 -1.47 -13.79
CA ASP A 379 -1.56 -2.59 -13.02
C ASP A 379 -2.95 -2.26 -12.44
N SER A 380 -3.54 -3.21 -11.73
CA SER A 380 -4.86 -3.03 -11.11
C SER A 380 -4.91 -1.79 -10.20
N SER A 381 -3.83 -1.50 -9.47
CA SER A 381 -3.74 -0.32 -8.60
C SER A 381 -3.74 0.98 -9.43
N THR A 382 -3.04 1.01 -10.57
CA THR A 382 -3.06 2.15 -11.49
C THR A 382 -4.49 2.47 -11.93
N TYR A 383 -5.25 1.47 -12.39
CA TYR A 383 -6.65 1.66 -12.82
C TYR A 383 -7.55 2.15 -11.67
N ASN A 384 -7.39 1.61 -10.47
CA ASN A 384 -8.12 2.04 -9.28
C ASN A 384 -7.88 3.53 -8.97
N ILE A 385 -6.63 3.99 -9.06
CA ILE A 385 -6.26 5.39 -8.81
C ILE A 385 -6.88 6.31 -9.86
N VAL A 386 -6.80 5.95 -11.15
CA VAL A 386 -7.37 6.76 -12.25
C VAL A 386 -8.89 6.87 -12.10
N ILE A 387 -9.61 5.77 -11.88
CA ILE A 387 -11.07 5.80 -11.69
C ILE A 387 -11.43 6.62 -10.45
N SER A 388 -10.69 6.47 -9.35
CA SER A 388 -10.89 7.25 -8.12
C SER A 388 -10.70 8.75 -8.34
N SER A 389 -9.76 9.15 -9.20
CA SER A 389 -9.47 10.56 -9.51
C SER A 389 -10.61 11.30 -10.20
N ILE A 390 -11.56 10.58 -10.81
CA ILE A 390 -12.73 11.14 -11.50
C ILE A 390 -13.85 11.51 -10.50
N ALA A 391 -13.83 10.96 -9.28
CA ALA A 391 -14.87 11.20 -8.27
C ALA A 391 -15.17 12.68 -8.00
N PRO A 392 -14.19 13.59 -7.84
CA PRO A 392 -14.45 15.00 -7.58
C PRO A 392 -15.20 15.67 -8.73
N ALA A 393 -14.87 15.35 -9.98
CA ALA A 393 -15.56 15.90 -11.16
C ALA A 393 -17.03 15.46 -11.18
N VAL A 394 -17.30 14.17 -10.94
CA VAL A 394 -18.67 13.63 -10.93
C VAL A 394 -19.48 14.18 -9.74
N LYS A 395 -18.89 14.22 -8.53
CA LYS A 395 -19.60 14.65 -7.32
C LYS A 395 -19.83 16.16 -7.25
N LYS A 396 -18.87 16.99 -7.67
CA LYS A 396 -18.95 18.46 -7.54
C LYS A 396 -19.56 19.14 -8.77
N ARG A 397 -19.35 18.60 -9.97
CA ARG A 397 -19.73 19.25 -11.24
C ARG A 397 -20.86 18.55 -11.97
N LEU A 398 -21.38 17.43 -11.44
CA LEU A 398 -22.35 16.57 -12.12
C LEU A 398 -21.88 16.21 -13.55
N ASP A 399 -20.56 16.04 -13.72
CA ASP A 399 -19.92 15.84 -15.02
C ASP A 399 -20.29 14.47 -15.61
N VAL A 400 -21.18 14.50 -16.61
CA VAL A 400 -21.58 13.32 -17.41
C VAL A 400 -20.39 12.70 -18.13
N GLY A 401 -19.42 13.52 -18.52
CA GLY A 401 -18.18 13.05 -19.13
C GLY A 401 -17.39 12.17 -18.16
N GLY A 402 -17.40 12.47 -16.87
CA GLY A 402 -16.70 11.71 -15.85
C GLY A 402 -17.16 10.26 -15.75
N ALA A 403 -18.47 10.02 -15.64
CA ALA A 403 -19.00 8.66 -15.56
C ALA A 403 -18.68 7.83 -16.82
N ARG A 404 -18.82 8.43 -18.02
CA ARG A 404 -18.44 7.77 -19.29
C ARG A 404 -16.95 7.44 -19.37
N ARG A 405 -16.08 8.37 -18.95
CA ARG A 405 -14.62 8.15 -18.93
C ARG A 405 -14.26 7.02 -17.99
N ALA A 406 -14.81 7.02 -16.77
CA ALA A 406 -14.56 5.98 -15.78
C ALA A 406 -15.01 4.60 -16.27
N ASP A 407 -16.17 4.53 -16.92
CA ASP A 407 -16.70 3.32 -17.53
C ASP A 407 -15.78 2.79 -18.65
N GLY A 408 -15.33 3.65 -19.56
CA GLY A 408 -14.37 3.27 -20.61
C GLY A 408 -13.03 2.78 -20.06
N ILE A 409 -12.54 3.34 -18.96
CA ILE A 409 -11.33 2.87 -18.28
C ILE A 409 -11.54 1.49 -17.64
N LEU A 410 -12.72 1.25 -17.05
CA LEU A 410 -13.08 -0.07 -16.52
C LEU A 410 -13.19 -1.12 -17.62
N SER A 411 -13.81 -0.80 -18.76
CA SER A 411 -13.86 -1.72 -19.92
C SER A 411 -12.47 -2.08 -20.45
N ARG A 412 -11.51 -1.15 -20.38
CA ARG A 412 -10.09 -1.42 -20.74
C ARG A 412 -9.44 -2.38 -19.75
N LEU A 413 -9.72 -2.24 -18.45
CA LEU A 413 -9.25 -3.16 -17.41
C LEU A 413 -9.81 -4.58 -17.63
N GLU A 414 -11.12 -4.70 -17.86
CA GLU A 414 -11.80 -5.96 -18.17
C GLU A 414 -11.19 -6.64 -19.41
N SER A 415 -11.09 -5.91 -20.52
CA SER A 415 -10.52 -6.43 -21.77
C SER A 415 -9.06 -6.86 -21.60
N GLY A 416 -8.29 -6.10 -20.83
CA GLY A 416 -6.91 -6.42 -20.50
C GLY A 416 -6.76 -7.71 -19.70
N TYR A 417 -7.67 -7.96 -18.75
CA TYR A 417 -7.72 -9.21 -17.99
C TYR A 417 -8.10 -10.42 -18.85
N LEU A 418 -9.17 -10.29 -19.65
CA LEU A 418 -9.64 -11.37 -20.52
C LEU A 418 -8.61 -11.75 -21.58
N SER A 419 -7.84 -10.77 -22.06
CA SER A 419 -6.72 -11.00 -22.97
C SER A 419 -5.60 -11.81 -22.29
N SER A 420 -5.25 -11.52 -21.03
CA SER A 420 -4.25 -12.30 -20.29
C SER A 420 -4.69 -13.72 -19.94
N LEU A 421 -6.00 -13.94 -19.76
CA LEU A 421 -6.54 -15.30 -19.61
C LEU A 421 -6.39 -16.12 -20.89
N SER A 422 -6.54 -15.48 -22.05
CA SER A 422 -6.48 -16.13 -23.36
C SER A 422 -5.05 -16.44 -23.81
N SER A 423 -4.05 -15.66 -23.36
CA SER A 423 -2.64 -15.91 -23.68
C SER A 423 -2.02 -17.07 -22.89
N GLY A 424 -2.73 -17.64 -21.91
CA GLY A 424 -2.26 -18.79 -21.13
C GLY A 424 -1.14 -18.49 -20.13
N ASP A 425 -0.86 -17.21 -19.86
CA ASP A 425 0.21 -16.78 -18.95
C ASP A 425 -0.13 -17.00 -17.46
N GLU A 426 -1.38 -17.31 -17.12
CA GLU A 426 -1.79 -17.62 -15.74
C GLU A 426 -1.79 -19.14 -15.46
N LYS A 427 -0.60 -19.72 -15.27
CA LYS A 427 -0.44 -20.93 -14.43
C LYS A 427 0.16 -20.50 -13.10
N ASN A 428 -0.69 -20.14 -12.13
CA ASN A 428 -0.51 -20.36 -10.68
C ASN A 428 -1.56 -19.57 -9.89
N ASP A 429 -2.77 -20.11 -9.79
CA ASP A 429 -3.77 -19.70 -8.80
C ASP A 429 -3.63 -20.60 -7.54
N TYR A 430 -2.39 -20.80 -7.06
CA TYR A 430 -2.09 -21.41 -5.76
C TYR A 430 -1.81 -20.30 -4.74
N ASP A 431 -2.87 -19.97 -4.00
CA ASP A 431 -2.88 -19.62 -2.57
C ASP A 431 -1.68 -18.84 -1.99
N ALA A 432 -1.73 -17.51 -2.09
CA ALA A 432 -0.91 -16.58 -1.31
C ALA A 432 -1.52 -16.31 0.09
N SER A 433 -1.88 -17.37 0.84
CA SER A 433 -2.16 -17.29 2.28
C SER A 433 -1.06 -17.88 3.16
N ALA A 434 0.01 -18.44 2.58
CA ALA A 434 1.25 -18.74 3.30
C ALA A 434 2.21 -17.55 3.19
N GLY A 435 2.56 -16.96 4.34
CA GLY A 435 3.37 -15.76 4.45
C GLY A 435 4.66 -15.81 3.63
N VAL A 436 4.69 -15.05 2.55
CA VAL A 436 5.90 -14.59 1.87
C VAL A 436 5.69 -13.10 1.58
N ARG A 437 6.72 -12.33 1.93
CA ARG A 437 6.77 -10.87 1.79
C ARG A 437 6.38 -10.45 0.37
N ASP A 438 5.61 -9.38 0.31
CA ASP A 438 5.31 -8.54 -0.86
C ASP A 438 6.60 -8.25 -1.63
N ASP A 439 6.89 -9.07 -2.66
CA ASP A 439 7.87 -8.75 -3.68
C ASP A 439 7.09 -8.38 -4.95
N GLY A 440 7.08 -7.08 -5.23
CA GLY A 440 6.22 -6.39 -6.19
C GLY A 440 6.58 -6.69 -7.64
N GLY A 441 6.42 -7.95 -8.06
CA GLY A 441 6.85 -8.44 -9.36
C GLY A 441 5.94 -9.51 -9.95
N SER A 442 4.62 -9.32 -9.92
CA SER A 442 3.63 -9.93 -10.85
C SER A 442 2.23 -9.52 -10.42
N SER A 443 1.63 -8.50 -11.05
CA SER A 443 0.27 -8.07 -10.70
C SER A 443 -0.59 -8.05 -11.95
N ALA A 444 -1.21 -9.20 -12.22
CA ALA A 444 -2.23 -9.36 -13.24
C ALA A 444 -3.25 -8.20 -13.19
N LEU A 445 -3.76 -7.81 -14.36
CA LEU A 445 -4.84 -6.84 -14.51
C LEU A 445 -6.13 -7.44 -13.92
N ARG A 446 -6.23 -7.63 -12.61
CA ARG A 446 -7.35 -8.30 -11.95
C ARG A 446 -8.33 -7.25 -11.41
N PRO A 447 -9.54 -7.15 -12.00
CA PRO A 447 -10.57 -6.23 -11.50
C PRO A 447 -10.94 -6.52 -10.05
N ASP A 448 -11.34 -5.49 -9.31
CA ASP A 448 -11.82 -5.61 -7.94
C ASP A 448 -13.20 -4.99 -7.74
N THR A 449 -13.87 -5.37 -6.65
CA THR A 449 -15.22 -4.88 -6.33
C THR A 449 -15.24 -3.36 -6.12
N ILE A 450 -14.13 -2.76 -5.71
CA ILE A 450 -14.04 -1.33 -5.41
C ILE A 450 -14.20 -0.51 -6.69
N VAL A 451 -13.52 -0.86 -7.78
CA VAL A 451 -13.65 -0.12 -9.05
C VAL A 451 -15.03 -0.22 -9.66
N TYR A 452 -15.66 -1.40 -9.62
CA TYR A 452 -17.05 -1.53 -10.09
C TYR A 452 -17.99 -0.65 -9.28
N ASN A 453 -17.91 -0.72 -7.95
CA ASN A 453 -18.77 0.08 -7.06
C ASN A 453 -18.58 1.58 -7.29
N GLN A 454 -17.36 2.04 -7.58
CA GLN A 454 -17.09 3.44 -7.94
C GLN A 454 -17.77 3.85 -9.24
N VAL A 455 -17.64 3.05 -10.31
CA VAL A 455 -18.25 3.36 -11.61
C VAL A 455 -19.79 3.32 -11.53
N ILE A 456 -20.35 2.35 -10.79
CA ILE A 456 -21.80 2.27 -10.51
C ILE A 456 -22.26 3.54 -9.76
N ASP A 457 -21.55 3.96 -8.72
CA ASP A 457 -21.85 5.18 -7.96
C ASP A 457 -21.76 6.44 -8.84
N TYR A 458 -20.82 6.48 -9.79
CA TYR A 458 -20.71 7.61 -10.72
C TYR A 458 -21.93 7.70 -11.64
N TRP A 459 -22.36 6.58 -12.23
CA TRP A 459 -23.60 6.54 -13.00
C TRP A 459 -24.84 6.85 -12.16
N ALA A 460 -24.87 6.42 -10.89
CA ALA A 460 -25.97 6.73 -9.97
C ALA A 460 -26.09 8.24 -9.67
N LYS A 461 -24.98 8.99 -9.73
CA LYS A 461 -24.92 10.44 -9.46
C LYS A 461 -25.17 11.31 -10.69
N THR A 462 -25.07 10.76 -11.90
CA THR A 462 -25.35 11.48 -13.15
C THR A 462 -26.83 11.43 -13.53
N GLN A 463 -27.70 11.93 -12.65
CA GLN A 463 -29.17 11.91 -12.84
C GLN A 463 -29.66 12.74 -14.04
N SER A 464 -28.82 13.66 -14.53
CA SER A 464 -29.09 14.45 -15.74
C SER A 464 -29.03 13.64 -17.04
N VAL A 465 -28.57 12.39 -16.99
CA VAL A 465 -28.42 11.52 -18.16
C VAL A 465 -29.59 10.56 -18.23
N ASP A 466 -30.29 10.56 -19.35
CA ASP A 466 -31.35 9.58 -19.60
C ASP A 466 -30.80 8.14 -19.52
N GLY A 467 -31.51 7.27 -18.81
CA GLY A 467 -31.11 5.89 -18.60
C GLY A 467 -29.84 5.71 -17.75
N HIS A 468 -29.45 6.68 -16.92
CA HIS A 468 -28.27 6.54 -16.05
C HIS A 468 -28.35 5.29 -15.15
N TYR A 469 -29.54 4.91 -14.67
CA TYR A 469 -29.75 3.71 -13.87
C TYR A 469 -29.56 2.41 -14.68
N LEU A 470 -29.84 2.43 -15.99
CA LEU A 470 -29.56 1.29 -16.88
C LEU A 470 -28.06 1.11 -17.06
N LYS A 471 -27.30 2.19 -17.14
CA LYS A 471 -25.83 2.14 -17.22
C LYS A 471 -25.20 1.66 -15.92
N ALA A 472 -25.71 2.14 -14.78
CA ALA A 472 -25.33 1.62 -13.47
C ALA A 472 -25.63 0.11 -13.36
N ARG A 473 -26.79 -0.34 -13.86
CA ARG A 473 -27.14 -1.77 -13.90
C ARG A 473 -26.22 -2.57 -14.82
N ALA A 474 -25.93 -2.07 -16.02
CA ALA A 474 -25.05 -2.73 -16.97
C ALA A 474 -23.63 -2.93 -16.42
N VAL A 475 -23.12 -2.00 -15.61
CA VAL A 475 -21.82 -2.17 -14.92
C VAL A 475 -21.89 -3.27 -13.86
N LEU A 476 -22.99 -3.35 -13.10
CA LEU A 476 -23.22 -4.44 -12.15
C LEU A 476 -23.34 -5.79 -12.85
N ASP A 477 -24.01 -5.86 -14.01
CA ASP A 477 -24.13 -7.08 -14.81
C ASP A 477 -22.76 -7.58 -15.28
N ARG A 478 -21.90 -6.69 -15.79
CA ARG A 478 -20.51 -7.03 -16.12
C ARG A 478 -19.71 -7.51 -14.91
N GLN A 479 -19.91 -6.89 -13.74
CA GLN A 479 -19.27 -7.35 -12.50
C GLN A 479 -19.69 -8.79 -12.13
N VAL A 480 -20.99 -9.09 -12.26
CA VAL A 480 -21.53 -10.44 -12.02
C VAL A 480 -20.94 -11.43 -13.03
N GLU A 481 -20.90 -11.07 -14.32
CA GLU A 481 -20.30 -11.88 -15.37
C GLU A 481 -18.82 -12.17 -15.09
N MET A 482 -18.02 -11.16 -14.77
CA MET A 482 -16.60 -11.32 -14.44
C MET A 482 -16.37 -12.21 -13.21
N HIS A 483 -17.27 -12.15 -12.22
CA HIS A 483 -17.18 -13.01 -11.05
C HIS A 483 -17.62 -14.45 -11.31
N VAL A 484 -18.76 -14.63 -11.97
CA VAL A 484 -19.45 -15.92 -12.12
C VAL A 484 -18.90 -16.71 -13.31
N VAL A 485 -18.72 -16.06 -14.45
CA VAL A 485 -18.27 -16.71 -15.70
C VAL A 485 -16.74 -16.82 -15.72
N HIS A 486 -16.04 -15.74 -15.37
CA HIS A 486 -14.58 -15.70 -15.43
C HIS A 486 -13.89 -16.03 -14.09
N GLY A 487 -14.66 -16.32 -13.03
CA GLY A 487 -14.13 -16.80 -11.75
C GLY A 487 -13.34 -15.77 -10.92
N VAL A 488 -13.42 -14.48 -11.25
CA VAL A 488 -12.64 -13.44 -10.58
C VAL A 488 -13.19 -13.19 -9.18
N ARG A 489 -12.57 -13.83 -8.17
CA ARG A 489 -13.01 -13.72 -6.76
C ARG A 489 -12.95 -12.29 -6.22
N LYS A 490 -11.95 -11.50 -6.63
CA LYS A 490 -11.70 -10.15 -6.13
C LYS A 490 -12.77 -9.12 -6.54
N CYS A 491 -13.52 -9.39 -7.62
CA CYS A 491 -14.61 -8.52 -8.09
C CYS A 491 -16.00 -9.02 -7.69
N ARG A 492 -16.12 -9.94 -6.72
CA ARG A 492 -17.41 -10.45 -6.25
C ARG A 492 -18.39 -9.30 -5.92
N PRO A 493 -19.58 -9.26 -6.55
CA PRO A 493 -20.61 -8.26 -6.25
C PRO A 493 -20.99 -8.26 -4.77
N ASP A 494 -21.10 -7.07 -4.19
CA ASP A 494 -21.43 -6.85 -2.78
C ASP A 494 -22.70 -6.00 -2.63
N VAL A 495 -23.17 -5.86 -1.39
CA VAL A 495 -24.37 -5.06 -1.07
C VAL A 495 -24.25 -3.61 -1.57
N THR A 496 -23.04 -3.05 -1.63
CA THR A 496 -22.78 -1.67 -2.04
C THR A 496 -23.12 -1.45 -3.51
N GLY A 497 -22.69 -2.34 -4.40
CA GLY A 497 -22.99 -2.26 -5.84
C GLY A 497 -24.49 -2.30 -6.11
N TYR A 498 -25.20 -3.28 -5.54
CA TYR A 498 -26.66 -3.42 -5.66
C TYR A 498 -27.40 -2.20 -5.10
N THR A 499 -26.99 -1.73 -3.92
CA THR A 499 -27.60 -0.57 -3.26
C THR A 499 -27.43 0.70 -4.10
N SER A 500 -26.28 0.89 -4.75
CA SER A 500 -26.03 2.03 -5.64
C SER A 500 -26.91 1.98 -6.90
N VAL A 501 -27.14 0.81 -7.51
CA VAL A 501 -28.07 0.66 -8.65
C VAL A 501 -29.51 0.99 -8.24
N ILE A 502 -29.97 0.47 -7.09
CA ILE A 502 -31.30 0.79 -6.55
C ILE A 502 -31.42 2.30 -6.29
N GLY A 503 -30.38 2.91 -5.71
CA GLY A 503 -30.32 4.35 -5.49
C GLY A 503 -30.38 5.19 -6.77
N ALA A 504 -29.75 4.71 -7.84
CA ALA A 504 -29.84 5.30 -9.17
C ALA A 504 -31.29 5.29 -9.66
N CYS A 505 -31.95 4.12 -9.66
CA CYS A 505 -33.34 3.97 -10.06
C CYS A 505 -34.28 4.87 -9.24
N ALA A 506 -34.12 4.88 -7.91
CA ALA A 506 -34.93 5.67 -6.98
C ALA A 506 -34.79 7.18 -7.16
N SER A 507 -33.76 7.62 -7.90
CA SER A 507 -33.48 9.03 -8.17
C SER A 507 -33.82 9.43 -9.61
N THR A 508 -34.37 8.51 -10.41
CA THR A 508 -34.81 8.78 -11.77
C THR A 508 -36.05 9.67 -11.79
N TYR A 509 -36.04 10.64 -12.70
CA TYR A 509 -37.18 11.48 -13.05
C TYR A 509 -37.58 11.19 -14.50
N GLY A 510 -38.81 11.53 -14.87
CA GLY A 510 -39.28 11.35 -16.23
C GLY A 510 -40.75 10.96 -16.33
N PRO A 511 -41.20 10.61 -17.53
CA PRO A 511 -42.58 10.20 -17.79
C PRO A 511 -42.91 8.89 -17.09
N ARG A 512 -44.21 8.57 -17.01
CA ARG A 512 -44.72 7.37 -16.34
C ARG A 512 -44.04 6.08 -16.81
N GLY A 513 -43.77 5.96 -18.12
CA GLY A 513 -43.06 4.80 -18.68
C GLY A 513 -41.64 4.65 -18.13
N GLU A 514 -40.88 5.74 -18.04
CA GLU A 514 -39.50 5.70 -17.54
C GLU A 514 -39.45 5.44 -16.03
N LYS A 515 -40.39 6.00 -15.27
CA LYS A 515 -40.56 5.66 -13.84
C LYS A 515 -40.86 4.18 -13.64
N ARG A 516 -41.74 3.61 -14.46
CA ARG A 516 -42.08 2.19 -14.38
C ARG A 516 -40.86 1.32 -14.67
N ARG A 517 -40.13 1.60 -15.75
CA ARG A 517 -38.89 0.89 -16.10
C ARG A 517 -37.84 0.98 -14.99
N ALA A 518 -37.63 2.17 -14.42
CA ALA A 518 -36.71 2.35 -13.30
C ALA A 518 -37.15 1.53 -12.07
N PHE A 519 -38.46 1.47 -11.79
CA PHE A 519 -38.99 0.65 -10.70
C PHE A 519 -38.77 -0.85 -10.94
N ASP A 520 -39.04 -1.33 -12.15
CA ASP A 520 -38.87 -2.74 -12.51
C ASP A 520 -37.40 -3.17 -12.35
N VAL A 521 -36.44 -2.31 -12.75
CA VAL A 521 -35.00 -2.54 -12.55
C VAL A 521 -34.61 -2.50 -11.06
N ALA A 522 -35.15 -1.57 -10.28
CA ALA A 522 -34.91 -1.50 -8.84
C ALA A 522 -35.41 -2.77 -8.13
N HIS A 523 -36.63 -3.20 -8.46
CA HIS A 523 -37.27 -4.37 -7.89
C HIS A 523 -36.52 -5.66 -8.24
N SER A 524 -36.16 -5.85 -9.52
CA SER A 524 -35.38 -7.03 -9.94
C SER A 524 -34.01 -7.09 -9.25
N THR A 525 -33.31 -5.95 -9.18
CA THR A 525 -32.01 -5.82 -8.51
C THR A 525 -32.11 -6.11 -7.00
N PHE A 526 -33.16 -5.63 -6.34
CA PHE A 526 -33.41 -5.92 -4.93
C PHE A 526 -33.68 -7.40 -4.68
N MET A 527 -34.53 -8.02 -5.50
CA MET A 527 -34.85 -9.44 -5.39
C MET A 527 -33.64 -10.34 -5.68
N GLU A 528 -32.74 -9.93 -6.58
CA GLU A 528 -31.47 -10.60 -6.81
C GLU A 528 -30.58 -10.53 -5.57
N LEU A 529 -30.43 -9.34 -4.95
CA LEU A 529 -29.69 -9.17 -3.70
C LEU A 529 -30.23 -10.03 -2.56
N CYS A 530 -31.56 -10.15 -2.42
CA CYS A 530 -32.19 -11.01 -1.41
C CYS A 530 -31.86 -12.51 -1.59
N LYS A 531 -31.52 -12.94 -2.81
CA LYS A 531 -31.16 -14.35 -3.11
C LYS A 531 -29.68 -14.64 -2.90
N LEU A 532 -28.83 -13.63 -2.73
CA LEU A 532 -27.39 -13.84 -2.55
C LEU A 532 -27.09 -14.50 -1.19
N LYS A 533 -26.19 -15.49 -1.19
CA LYS A 533 -25.75 -16.16 0.04
C LYS A 533 -24.72 -15.33 0.82
N HIS A 534 -23.92 -14.53 0.11
CA HIS A 534 -22.77 -13.80 0.64
C HIS A 534 -23.01 -12.30 0.87
N ALA A 535 -24.18 -11.78 0.48
CA ALA A 535 -24.59 -10.40 0.69
C ALA A 535 -26.08 -10.36 1.04
N ARG A 536 -26.49 -9.40 1.87
CA ARG A 536 -27.90 -9.21 2.26
C ARG A 536 -28.27 -7.73 2.23
N PRO A 537 -29.55 -7.39 2.00
CA PRO A 537 -30.02 -6.02 2.13
C PRO A 537 -29.73 -5.44 3.53
N ASN A 538 -29.34 -4.17 3.58
CA ASN A 538 -29.18 -3.43 4.82
C ASN A 538 -30.23 -2.30 4.93
N ASP A 539 -30.17 -1.54 6.01
CA ASP A 539 -31.06 -0.40 6.26
C ASP A 539 -31.04 0.64 5.12
N VAL A 540 -29.86 0.86 4.53
CA VAL A 540 -29.70 1.74 3.38
C VAL A 540 -30.42 1.19 2.15
N THR A 541 -30.25 -0.09 1.85
CA THR A 541 -30.93 -0.77 0.73
C THR A 541 -32.46 -0.65 0.86
N TYR A 542 -33.01 -0.96 2.03
CA TYR A 542 -34.45 -0.85 2.29
C TYR A 542 -34.95 0.59 2.17
N GLY A 543 -34.22 1.56 2.73
CA GLY A 543 -34.59 2.97 2.61
C GLY A 543 -34.60 3.48 1.18
N LEU A 544 -33.67 3.03 0.33
CA LEU A 544 -33.67 3.37 -1.09
C LEU A 544 -34.79 2.67 -1.86
N MET A 545 -35.17 1.44 -1.50
CA MET A 545 -36.36 0.79 -2.07
C MET A 545 -37.65 1.49 -1.67
N PHE A 546 -37.82 1.93 -0.41
CA PHE A 546 -38.97 2.75 -0.02
C PHE A 546 -39.02 4.07 -0.81
N LYS A 547 -37.86 4.70 -1.03
CA LYS A 547 -37.77 5.88 -1.90
C LYS A 547 -38.19 5.56 -3.34
N ALA A 548 -37.79 4.42 -3.89
CA ALA A 548 -38.20 3.97 -5.22
C ALA A 548 -39.71 3.78 -5.30
N VAL A 549 -40.30 3.08 -4.33
CA VAL A 549 -41.76 2.87 -4.20
C VAL A 549 -42.51 4.21 -4.12
N ALA A 550 -42.03 5.13 -3.27
CA ALA A 550 -42.63 6.45 -3.09
C ALA A 550 -42.67 7.29 -4.38
N ARG A 551 -41.60 7.27 -5.17
CA ARG A 551 -41.39 8.23 -6.27
C ARG A 551 -41.75 7.69 -7.65
N LEU A 552 -41.57 6.38 -7.84
CA LEU A 552 -41.71 5.72 -9.14
C LEU A 552 -43.10 5.11 -9.35
N ILE A 553 -43.83 4.79 -8.27
CA ILE A 553 -45.19 4.24 -8.34
C ILE A 553 -46.23 5.35 -8.08
N PRO A 554 -46.92 5.86 -9.13
CA PRO A 554 -47.92 6.91 -8.95
C PRO A 554 -49.21 6.38 -8.29
N GLU A 555 -49.61 5.14 -8.61
CA GLU A 555 -50.85 4.54 -8.15
C GLU A 555 -50.80 4.20 -6.67
N LYS A 556 -51.75 4.75 -5.90
CA LYS A 556 -51.78 4.61 -4.43
C LYS A 556 -51.88 3.15 -3.99
N GLU A 557 -52.82 2.40 -4.56
CA GLU A 557 -53.10 1.02 -4.15
C GLU A 557 -51.91 0.09 -4.42
N GLU A 558 -51.25 0.25 -5.56
CA GLU A 558 -50.03 -0.48 -5.89
C GLU A 558 -48.89 -0.11 -4.93
N ARG A 559 -48.70 1.19 -4.68
CA ARG A 559 -47.66 1.70 -3.78
C ARG A 559 -47.83 1.20 -2.34
N ASP A 560 -49.05 1.19 -1.84
CA ASP A 560 -49.39 0.71 -0.50
C ASP A 560 -49.15 -0.80 -0.38
N ARG A 561 -49.52 -1.59 -1.40
CA ARG A 561 -49.27 -3.03 -1.46
C ARG A 561 -47.78 -3.37 -1.41
N TYR A 562 -46.97 -2.69 -2.23
CA TYR A 562 -45.51 -2.88 -2.22
C TYR A 562 -44.90 -2.43 -0.89
N SER A 563 -45.35 -1.31 -0.34
CA SER A 563 -44.84 -0.80 0.94
C SER A 563 -45.10 -1.75 2.10
N ARG A 564 -46.28 -2.38 2.17
CA ARG A 564 -46.60 -3.43 3.16
C ARG A 564 -45.63 -4.60 3.08
N THR A 565 -45.42 -5.11 1.87
CA THR A 565 -44.53 -6.26 1.63
C THR A 565 -43.09 -5.91 1.99
N LEU A 566 -42.60 -4.76 1.52
CA LEU A 566 -41.24 -4.29 1.78
C LEU A 566 -41.01 -4.00 3.27
N PHE A 567 -42.00 -3.48 3.97
CA PHE A 567 -41.96 -3.30 5.42
C PHE A 567 -41.87 -4.63 6.17
N GLY A 568 -42.67 -5.62 5.79
CA GLY A 568 -42.59 -6.97 6.36
C GLY A 568 -41.17 -7.55 6.23
N LEU A 569 -40.60 -7.49 5.03
CA LEU A 569 -39.22 -7.93 4.79
C LEU A 569 -38.19 -7.14 5.61
N CYS A 570 -38.30 -5.80 5.63
CA CYS A 570 -37.38 -4.93 6.38
C CYS A 570 -37.41 -5.20 7.89
N ARG A 571 -38.61 -5.45 8.43
CA ARG A 571 -38.87 -5.81 9.82
C ARG A 571 -38.26 -7.16 10.16
N ASP A 572 -38.51 -8.16 9.32
CA ASP A 572 -38.05 -9.53 9.55
C ASP A 572 -36.52 -9.63 9.42
N ASP A 573 -35.92 -8.86 8.52
CA ASP A 573 -34.47 -8.71 8.42
C ASP A 573 -33.88 -7.85 9.55
N GLY A 574 -34.70 -7.15 10.34
CA GLY A 574 -34.24 -6.32 11.45
C GLY A 574 -33.45 -5.09 10.99
N CYS A 575 -33.73 -4.60 9.79
CA CYS A 575 -33.00 -3.52 9.10
C CYS A 575 -33.80 -2.21 9.03
N LEU A 576 -34.81 -2.02 9.88
CA LEU A 576 -35.64 -0.81 9.88
C LEU A 576 -34.91 0.35 10.59
N GLY A 577 -33.95 0.94 9.89
CA GLY A 577 -33.23 2.14 10.32
C GLY A 577 -34.05 3.42 10.23
N GLU A 578 -33.54 4.50 10.84
CA GLU A 578 -34.22 5.81 10.87
C GLU A 578 -34.43 6.35 9.45
N MET A 579 -33.44 6.17 8.56
CA MET A 579 -33.59 6.54 7.16
C MET A 579 -34.68 5.71 6.47
N ALA A 580 -34.71 4.39 6.67
CA ALA A 580 -35.72 3.52 6.08
C ALA A 580 -37.13 3.87 6.58
N TYR A 581 -37.28 4.13 7.87
CA TYR A 581 -38.53 4.57 8.49
C TYR A 581 -39.02 5.91 7.91
N ASN A 582 -38.14 6.90 7.79
CA ASN A 582 -38.50 8.20 7.23
C ASN A 582 -38.91 8.09 5.75
N ARG A 583 -38.24 7.23 4.97
CA ARG A 583 -38.60 6.96 3.57
C ARG A 583 -39.90 6.16 3.43
N LEU A 584 -40.16 5.23 4.35
CA LEU A 584 -41.45 4.55 4.44
C LEU A 584 -42.57 5.57 4.67
N ARG A 585 -42.41 6.49 5.63
CA ARG A 585 -43.39 7.56 5.89
C ARG A 585 -43.67 8.43 4.66
N GLU A 586 -42.68 8.65 3.79
CA GLU A 586 -42.88 9.35 2.52
C GLU A 586 -43.62 8.49 1.46
N ALA A 587 -43.56 7.16 1.58
CA ALA A 587 -44.13 6.23 0.60
C ALA A 587 -45.61 5.90 0.87
N VAL A 588 -46.03 5.84 2.14
CA VAL A 588 -47.37 5.39 2.54
C VAL A 588 -48.23 6.53 3.10
N THR A 589 -49.55 6.34 3.16
CA THR A 589 -50.43 7.27 3.87
C THR A 589 -50.28 7.17 5.39
N THR A 590 -50.74 8.19 6.10
CA THR A 590 -50.69 8.22 7.57
C THR A 590 -51.44 7.05 8.20
N GLU A 591 -52.59 6.66 7.63
CA GLU A 591 -53.40 5.54 8.11
C GLU A 591 -52.63 4.21 7.98
N LEU A 592 -52.01 3.99 6.82
CA LEU A 592 -51.20 2.81 6.57
C LEU A 592 -49.94 2.80 7.45
N LEU A 593 -49.31 3.95 7.67
CA LEU A 593 -48.16 4.04 8.55
C LEU A 593 -48.53 3.66 9.99
N GLN A 594 -49.66 4.17 10.50
CA GLN A 594 -50.17 3.83 11.82
C GLN A 594 -50.48 2.34 11.94
N GLU A 595 -51.09 1.74 10.92
CA GLU A 595 -51.34 0.30 10.85
C GLU A 595 -50.04 -0.51 10.93
N LEU A 596 -49.03 -0.15 10.14
CA LEU A 596 -47.76 -0.87 10.06
C LEU A 596 -46.92 -0.75 11.34
N THR A 597 -46.93 0.41 12.00
CA THR A 597 -46.10 0.65 13.20
C THR A 597 -46.84 0.39 14.52
N GLY A 598 -48.16 0.20 14.47
CA GLY A 598 -49.04 0.19 15.64
C GLY A 598 -49.12 1.57 16.31
N GLY A 599 -49.04 2.65 15.52
CA GLY A 599 -49.09 4.03 15.99
C GLY A 599 -47.85 4.53 16.75
N ARG A 600 -46.80 3.70 16.88
CA ARG A 600 -45.58 4.03 17.64
C ARG A 600 -44.64 4.93 16.85
N ALA A 601 -43.98 5.85 17.55
CA ALA A 601 -42.88 6.62 16.99
C ALA A 601 -41.64 5.74 16.78
N TYR A 602 -40.71 6.17 15.92
CA TYR A 602 -39.51 5.39 15.60
C TYR A 602 -38.72 4.99 16.85
N ALA A 603 -38.59 5.88 17.85
CA ALA A 603 -37.89 5.59 19.10
C ALA A 603 -38.48 4.36 19.83
N ASP A 604 -39.80 4.25 19.83
CA ASP A 604 -40.56 3.24 20.58
C ASP A 604 -40.78 1.93 19.80
N LEU A 605 -40.27 1.85 18.56
CA LEU A 605 -40.37 0.62 17.77
C LEU A 605 -39.52 -0.51 18.38
N PRO A 606 -39.99 -1.78 18.30
CA PRO A 606 -39.30 -2.94 18.87
C PRO A 606 -37.83 -3.02 18.45
N GLY A 607 -36.95 -3.29 19.42
CA GLY A 607 -35.51 -3.45 19.16
C GLY A 607 -35.19 -4.56 18.13
N GLY A 608 -36.02 -5.61 18.06
CA GLY A 608 -35.88 -6.67 17.06
C GLY A 608 -36.02 -6.21 15.60
N TRP A 609 -36.72 -5.10 15.35
CA TRP A 609 -36.85 -4.51 14.00
C TRP A 609 -35.60 -3.69 13.62
N LYS A 610 -34.75 -3.40 14.60
CA LYS A 610 -33.57 -2.54 14.53
C LYS A 610 -32.25 -3.28 14.75
N ARG A 611 -32.31 -4.61 14.97
CA ARG A 611 -31.17 -5.42 15.45
C ARG A 611 -29.93 -5.39 14.55
N ASN A 612 -30.10 -5.13 13.26
CA ASN A 612 -29.02 -5.16 12.26
C ASN A 612 -28.56 -3.77 11.80
N ILE A 613 -28.98 -2.70 12.49
CA ILE A 613 -28.55 -1.33 12.19
C ILE A 613 -27.16 -1.08 12.79
N LYS A 614 -26.20 -0.66 11.96
CA LYS A 614 -24.89 -0.20 12.44
C LYS A 614 -25.01 1.21 12.99
N SER A 615 -24.70 1.43 14.28
CA SER A 615 -24.75 2.78 14.86
C SER A 615 -23.79 3.72 14.10
N HIS A 616 -24.36 4.66 13.36
CA HIS A 616 -23.58 5.78 12.85
C HIS A 616 -23.38 6.74 14.02
N SER A 617 -22.25 6.59 14.72
CA SER A 617 -21.73 7.65 15.61
C SER A 617 -21.74 8.96 14.81
N LYS A 618 -22.68 9.86 15.13
CA LYS A 618 -22.72 11.22 14.62
C LYS A 618 -21.36 11.87 14.90
N LYS A 619 -20.48 11.94 13.91
CA LYS A 619 -19.41 12.94 13.93
C LYS A 619 -20.12 14.28 13.85
N SER A 620 -20.14 15.00 14.96
CA SER A 620 -20.57 16.39 15.04
C SER A 620 -19.83 17.18 13.95
N TYR A 621 -20.55 17.56 12.90
CA TYR A 621 -20.13 18.63 12.02
C TYR A 621 -20.43 19.92 12.79
N ASP A 622 -19.43 20.39 13.53
CA ASP A 622 -19.48 21.71 14.11
C ASP A 622 -19.33 22.71 12.97
N GLY A 623 -20.42 23.42 12.69
CA GLY A 623 -20.53 24.39 11.61
C GLY A 623 -19.74 25.64 11.94
N ASN A 624 -18.47 25.69 11.58
CA ASN A 624 -17.74 26.95 11.58
C ASN A 624 -18.10 27.74 10.31
N ARG A 625 -19.20 28.50 10.43
CA ARG A 625 -19.66 29.49 9.44
C ARG A 625 -18.75 30.71 9.55
N GLN A 626 -17.52 30.62 9.03
CA GLN A 626 -16.71 31.81 8.78
C GLN A 626 -17.12 32.44 7.45
N THR A 627 -17.85 33.54 7.57
CA THR A 627 -17.99 34.56 6.54
C THR A 627 -16.60 35.04 6.13
N SER A 628 -16.12 34.62 4.97
CA SER A 628 -14.98 35.26 4.31
C SER A 628 -15.51 36.04 3.11
N THR A 629 -15.53 37.34 3.35
CA THR A 629 -15.57 38.43 2.38
C THR A 629 -14.78 38.08 1.13
N LYS A 630 -15.43 38.30 -0.02
CA LYS A 630 -14.76 38.60 -1.28
C LYS A 630 -13.65 39.59 -0.99
N ASP A 631 -12.40 39.23 -1.26
CA ASP A 631 -11.52 40.21 -1.86
C ASP A 631 -10.51 39.60 -2.81
N LYS A 632 -10.27 40.39 -3.83
CA LYS A 632 -9.40 40.16 -4.98
C LYS A 632 -7.99 39.85 -4.52
N LEU A 633 -7.30 38.97 -5.26
CA LEU A 633 -6.04 39.28 -5.94
C LEU A 633 -5.51 38.01 -6.63
N ARG A 634 -5.51 38.06 -7.96
CA ARG A 634 -4.50 37.44 -8.83
C ARG A 634 -3.14 38.12 -8.55
N PRO A 635 -1.97 37.54 -8.88
CA PRO A 635 -1.70 36.52 -9.89
C PRO A 635 -1.59 35.08 -9.39
#